data_AF-A0A926KX08-F1
#
_entry.id   AF-A0A926KX08-F1
#
_cell.length_a   1.000
_cell.length_b   1.000
_cell.length_c   1.000
_cell.angle_alpha   90.00
_cell.angle_beta   90.00
_cell.angle_gamma   90.00
#
_symmetry.space_group_name_H-M   'P 1'
#
loop_
_entity.id
_entity.type
_entity.pdbx_description
1 polymer ?
#
loop_
_entity_poly.entity_id
_entity_poly.type
_entity_poly.pdbx_seq_one_letter_code
_entity_poly.pdbx_strand_id
1 'polypeptide(L)'
;MSDSLATPLFYVTLALLVAFLALWTVIHQRLMTERGWTEWCRTAEALPWRDRWELCRATLQGRAVSEPRLAALAVQRAERCHAWMDGCIRPGSAMRWYPLWFASLCLLALFLALIGGTADWFGHRVGGALVGGALGALLTYPWYALLRKRMQRCIDANR
;
A
#
# COMPACT_ATOMS: atom_id res chain seq x y z
N MET A 1 11.83 -29.63 -25.49
CA MET A 1 13.02 -29.25 -24.69
C MET A 1 12.91 -27.86 -24.06
N SER A 2 11.82 -27.10 -24.26
CA SER A 2 11.59 -25.76 -23.68
C SER A 2 11.08 -25.76 -22.24
N ASP A 3 10.52 -26.86 -21.76
CA ASP A 3 9.77 -26.89 -20.48
C ASP A 3 10.67 -26.98 -19.24
N SER A 4 11.95 -27.34 -19.40
CA SER A 4 12.85 -27.59 -18.25
C SER A 4 13.32 -26.32 -17.54
N LEU A 5 13.30 -25.16 -18.20
CA LEU A 5 13.79 -23.90 -17.63
C LEU A 5 12.67 -22.98 -17.12
N ALA A 6 11.46 -23.07 -17.66
CA ALA A 6 10.35 -22.19 -17.26
C ALA A 6 9.91 -22.43 -15.80
N THR A 7 9.85 -23.70 -15.41
CA THR A 7 9.46 -24.14 -14.05
C THR A 7 10.39 -23.61 -12.95
N PRO A 8 11.73 -23.82 -13.00
CA PRO A 8 12.63 -23.27 -11.98
C PRO A 8 12.64 -21.73 -11.97
N LEU A 9 12.55 -21.07 -13.14
CA LEU A 9 12.49 -19.61 -13.22
C LEU A 9 11.21 -19.06 -12.57
N PHE A 10 10.08 -19.76 -12.71
CA PHE A 10 8.83 -19.38 -12.04
C PHE A 10 9.00 -19.40 -10.51
N TYR A 11 9.56 -20.46 -9.95
CA TYR A 11 9.79 -20.57 -8.50
C TYR A 11 10.78 -19.52 -7.98
N VAL A 12 11.85 -19.25 -8.73
CA VAL A 12 12.79 -18.16 -8.40
C VAL A 12 12.08 -16.82 -8.39
N THR A 13 11.28 -16.53 -9.43
CA THR A 13 10.51 -15.27 -9.51
C THR A 13 9.53 -15.14 -8.35
N LEU A 14 8.84 -16.23 -7.99
CA LEU A 14 7.92 -16.26 -6.85
C LEU A 14 8.66 -16.03 -5.53
N ALA A 15 9.82 -16.64 -5.33
CA ALA A 15 10.65 -16.42 -4.16
C ALA A 15 11.12 -14.96 -4.06
N LEU A 16 11.51 -14.34 -5.18
CA LEU A 16 11.85 -12.91 -5.24
C LEU A 16 10.65 -12.02 -4.90
N LEU A 17 9.45 -12.36 -5.37
CA LEU A 17 8.22 -11.64 -5.04
C LEU A 17 7.93 -11.71 -3.53
N VAL A 18 8.07 -12.89 -2.93
CA VAL A 18 7.88 -13.08 -1.47
C VAL A 18 8.94 -12.31 -0.68
N ALA A 19 10.22 -12.40 -1.07
CA ALA A 19 11.30 -11.66 -0.43
C ALA A 19 11.10 -10.14 -0.54
N PHE A 20 10.64 -9.67 -1.70
CA PHE A 20 10.30 -8.27 -1.93
C PHE A 20 9.15 -7.81 -1.03
N LEU A 21 8.09 -8.60 -0.90
CA LEU A 21 6.97 -8.31 0.01
C LEU A 21 7.43 -8.26 1.48
N ALA A 22 8.28 -9.20 1.90
CA ALA A 22 8.84 -9.21 3.26
C ALA A 22 9.74 -7.99 3.52
N LEU A 23 10.57 -7.59 2.56
CA LEU A 23 11.38 -6.39 2.69
C LEU A 23 10.50 -5.14 2.73
N TRP A 24 9.49 -5.08 1.88
CA TRP A 24 8.52 -3.97 1.86
C TRP A 24 7.81 -3.83 3.21
N THR A 25 7.33 -4.92 3.81
CA THR A 25 6.64 -4.84 5.11
C THR A 25 7.56 -4.34 6.21
N VAL A 26 8.82 -4.77 6.24
CA VAL A 26 9.81 -4.30 7.22
C VAL A 26 10.09 -2.80 7.05
N ILE A 27 10.38 -2.34 5.82
CA ILE A 27 10.68 -0.93 5.59
C ILE A 27 9.44 -0.08 5.88
N HIS A 28 8.25 -0.55 5.48
CA HIS A 28 6.99 0.12 5.75
C HIS A 28 6.72 0.25 7.25
N GLN A 29 6.96 -0.81 8.04
CA GLN A 29 6.86 -0.76 9.50
C GLN A 29 7.83 0.25 10.13
N ARG A 30 9.07 0.30 9.64
CA ARG A 30 10.06 1.28 10.11
C ARG A 30 9.62 2.71 9.84
N LEU A 31 9.20 3.02 8.61
CA LEU A 31 8.72 4.35 8.24
C LEU A 31 7.48 4.78 9.03
N MET A 32 6.55 3.85 9.28
CA MET A 32 5.39 4.12 10.12
C MET A 32 5.82 4.45 11.55
N THR A 33 6.78 3.71 12.09
CA THR A 33 7.30 3.94 13.46
C THR A 33 8.02 5.28 13.56
N GLU A 34 8.94 5.59 12.64
CA GLU A 34 9.71 6.84 12.60
C GLU A 34 8.82 8.08 12.46
N ARG A 35 7.67 7.97 11.79
CA ARG A 35 6.72 9.07 11.58
C ARG A 35 5.67 9.20 12.68
N GLY A 36 5.86 8.49 13.79
CA GLY A 36 4.96 8.54 14.95
C GLY A 36 3.59 7.92 14.70
N TRP A 37 3.43 7.08 13.66
CA TRP A 37 2.17 6.37 13.41
C TRP A 37 1.83 5.42 14.56
N THR A 38 2.83 4.74 15.11
CA THR A 38 2.65 3.83 16.25
C THR A 38 2.23 4.55 17.53
N GLU A 39 2.68 5.79 17.71
CA GLU A 39 2.24 6.66 18.80
C GLU A 39 0.78 7.10 18.59
N TRP A 40 0.43 7.51 17.37
CA TRP A 40 -0.96 7.84 17.03
C TRP A 40 -1.90 6.65 17.25
N CYS A 41 -1.49 5.44 16.85
CA CYS A 41 -2.27 4.23 17.08
C CYS A 41 -2.52 4.00 18.57
N ARG A 42 -1.52 4.19 19.43
CA ARG A 42 -1.67 4.12 20.89
C ARG A 42 -2.65 5.18 21.42
N THR A 43 -2.60 6.42 20.92
CA THR A 43 -3.59 7.45 21.25
C THR A 43 -5.00 7.05 20.78
N ALA A 44 -5.12 6.48 19.58
CA ALA A 44 -6.40 6.06 19.02
C ALA A 44 -7.00 4.85 19.74
N GLU A 45 -6.18 3.95 20.29
CA GLU A 45 -6.63 2.80 21.08
C GLU A 45 -7.37 3.22 22.36
N ALA A 46 -6.98 4.35 22.96
CA ALA A 46 -7.69 4.92 24.11
C ALA A 46 -9.06 5.51 23.76
N LEU A 47 -9.38 5.68 22.47
CA LEU A 47 -10.65 6.24 22.02
C LEU A 47 -11.74 5.16 21.84
N PRO A 48 -13.02 5.51 22.08
CA PRO A 48 -14.14 4.68 21.66
C PRO A 48 -14.05 4.31 20.18
N TRP A 49 -14.52 3.12 19.82
CA TRP A 49 -14.43 2.65 18.43
C TRP A 49 -15.16 3.59 17.45
N ARG A 50 -16.26 4.24 17.89
CA ARG A 50 -17.05 5.18 17.07
C ARG A 50 -16.21 6.39 16.68
N ASP A 51 -15.52 7.00 17.65
CA ASP A 51 -14.62 8.14 17.43
C ASP A 51 -13.49 7.75 16.47
N ARG A 52 -12.91 6.54 16.64
CA ARG A 52 -11.90 6.01 15.70
C ARG A 52 -12.45 5.90 14.28
N TRP A 53 -13.66 5.37 14.13
CA TRP A 53 -14.29 5.23 12.81
C TRP A 53 -14.58 6.59 12.17
N GLU A 54 -15.05 7.55 12.94
CA GLU A 54 -15.29 8.91 12.47
C GLU A 54 -14.00 9.58 12.01
N LEU A 55 -12.93 9.51 12.82
CA LEU A 55 -11.60 9.98 12.44
C LEU A 55 -11.13 9.30 11.14
N CYS A 56 -11.31 7.99 11.03
CA CYS A 56 -10.92 7.23 9.84
C CYS A 56 -11.66 7.74 8.58
N ARG A 57 -12.99 7.88 8.70
CA ARG A 57 -13.89 8.33 7.64
C ARG A 57 -13.62 9.78 7.25
N ALA A 58 -13.51 10.70 8.20
CA ALA A 58 -13.28 12.12 7.97
C ALA A 58 -11.99 12.34 7.17
N THR A 59 -10.91 11.71 7.59
CA THR A 59 -9.61 11.76 6.92
C THR A 59 -9.63 11.10 5.52
N LEU A 60 -10.29 9.94 5.36
CA LEU A 60 -10.39 9.26 4.06
C LEU A 60 -11.30 10.00 3.05
N GLN A 61 -12.25 10.79 3.54
CA GLN A 61 -13.16 11.60 2.71
C GLN A 61 -12.63 13.03 2.51
N GLY A 62 -11.71 13.50 3.35
CA GLY A 62 -11.23 14.87 3.38
C GLY A 62 -12.29 15.84 3.89
N ARG A 63 -12.91 15.54 5.03
CA ARG A 63 -14.01 16.31 5.63
C ARG A 63 -13.72 16.67 7.09
N ALA A 64 -14.46 17.65 7.61
CA ALA A 64 -14.51 17.94 9.04
C ALA A 64 -15.09 16.76 9.82
N VAL A 65 -14.62 16.56 11.05
CA VAL A 65 -15.33 15.71 12.03
C VAL A 65 -16.54 16.46 12.58
N SER A 66 -17.54 15.70 13.04
CA SER A 66 -18.78 16.29 13.59
C SER A 66 -18.55 16.86 14.99
N GLU A 67 -17.67 16.23 15.77
CA GLU A 67 -17.38 16.62 17.14
C GLU A 67 -16.12 17.48 17.26
N PRO A 68 -16.18 18.71 17.81
CA PRO A 68 -15.02 19.61 17.93
C PRO A 68 -13.85 19.01 18.71
N ARG A 69 -14.11 18.17 19.72
CA ARG A 69 -13.07 17.49 20.52
C ARG A 69 -12.18 16.56 19.69
N LEU A 70 -12.68 16.07 18.55
CA LEU A 70 -11.96 15.17 17.65
C LEU A 70 -11.17 15.91 16.57
N ALA A 71 -11.38 17.22 16.38
CA ALA A 71 -10.78 17.99 15.29
C ALA A 71 -9.24 17.95 15.32
N ALA A 72 -8.65 18.20 16.49
CA ALA A 72 -7.19 18.13 16.66
C ALA A 72 -6.63 16.74 16.36
N LEU A 73 -7.34 15.67 16.76
CA LEU A 73 -6.95 14.29 16.47
C LEU A 73 -7.08 13.94 14.97
N ALA A 74 -8.08 14.50 14.30
CA ALA A 74 -8.27 14.35 12.85
C ALA A 74 -7.14 15.03 12.06
N VAL A 75 -6.73 16.23 12.47
CA VAL A 75 -5.58 16.95 11.90
C VAL A 75 -4.30 16.14 12.10
N GLN A 76 -4.01 15.69 13.33
CA GLN A 76 -2.81 14.88 13.61
C GLN A 76 -2.76 13.60 12.77
N ARG A 77 -3.91 12.91 12.62
CA ARG A 77 -4.00 11.70 11.78
C ARG A 77 -3.69 12.03 10.32
N ALA A 78 -4.34 13.07 9.79
CA ALA A 78 -4.20 13.48 8.40
C ALA A 78 -2.76 13.92 8.09
N GLU A 79 -2.11 14.66 8.99
CA GLU A 79 -0.70 15.06 8.87
C GLU A 79 0.24 13.86 8.84
N ARG A 80 0.05 12.88 9.74
CA ARG A 80 0.87 11.65 9.75
C ARG A 80 0.67 10.83 8.47
N CYS A 81 -0.58 10.67 8.00
CA CYS A 81 -0.86 10.01 6.72
C CYS A 81 -0.25 10.77 5.53
N HIS A 82 -0.35 12.11 5.53
CA HIS A 82 0.21 12.96 4.49
C HIS A 82 1.74 12.84 4.44
N ALA A 83 2.40 12.91 5.60
CA ALA A 83 3.83 12.72 5.70
C ALA A 83 4.25 11.35 5.14
N TRP A 84 3.59 10.27 5.57
CA TRP A 84 3.89 8.92 5.08
C TRP A 84 3.79 8.83 3.54
N MET A 85 2.71 9.34 2.94
CA MET A 85 2.55 9.35 1.49
C MET A 85 3.60 10.19 0.78
N ASP A 86 3.96 11.36 1.33
CA ASP A 86 5.04 12.19 0.78
C ASP A 86 6.38 11.42 0.77
N GLY A 87 6.64 10.59 1.78
CA GLY A 87 7.80 9.69 1.82
C GLY A 87 7.84 8.66 0.68
N CYS A 88 6.68 8.13 0.30
CA CYS A 88 6.56 7.14 -0.77
C CYS A 88 6.67 7.77 -2.17
N ILE A 89 6.28 9.04 -2.34
CA ILE A 89 6.18 9.70 -3.65
C ILE A 89 7.37 10.65 -3.93
N ARG A 90 8.14 11.06 -2.91
CA ARG A 90 9.21 12.06 -3.05
C ARG A 90 10.23 11.67 -4.14
N PRO A 91 10.67 12.61 -4.99
CA PRO A 91 11.79 12.40 -5.90
C PRO A 91 13.03 11.92 -5.14
N GLY A 92 13.68 10.86 -5.62
CA GLY A 92 14.83 10.24 -4.95
C GLY A 92 14.49 9.18 -3.89
N SER A 93 13.21 9.01 -3.53
CA SER A 93 12.79 7.91 -2.66
C SER A 93 12.86 6.57 -3.41
N ALA A 94 13.58 5.60 -2.88
CA ALA A 94 13.59 4.23 -3.41
C ALA A 94 12.17 3.63 -3.43
N MET A 95 11.32 4.00 -2.46
CA MET A 95 9.92 3.56 -2.38
C MET A 95 9.07 3.95 -3.57
N ARG A 96 9.46 4.99 -4.30
CA ARG A 96 8.77 5.38 -5.53
C ARG A 96 8.75 4.19 -6.50
N TRP A 97 9.88 3.52 -6.72
CA TRP A 97 9.92 2.45 -7.73
C TRP A 97 9.27 1.14 -7.29
N TYR A 98 8.90 0.97 -6.02
CA TYR A 98 8.38 -0.28 -5.49
C TYR A 98 7.13 -0.81 -6.21
N PRO A 99 6.08 0.01 -6.49
CA PRO A 99 4.91 -0.50 -7.20
C PRO A 99 5.25 -0.95 -8.63
N LEU A 100 6.23 -0.30 -9.29
CA LEU A 100 6.69 -0.72 -10.62
C LEU A 100 7.48 -2.03 -10.56
N TRP A 101 8.40 -2.17 -9.61
CA TRP A 101 9.12 -3.42 -9.38
C TRP A 101 8.17 -4.58 -9.07
N PHE A 102 7.17 -4.34 -8.21
CA PHE A 102 6.15 -5.33 -7.89
C PHE A 102 5.33 -5.73 -9.13
N ALA A 103 4.85 -4.75 -9.92
CA ALA A 103 4.12 -5.02 -11.14
C ALA A 103 4.96 -5.83 -12.15
N SER A 104 6.24 -5.46 -12.33
CA SER A 104 7.16 -6.20 -13.20
C SER A 104 7.36 -7.65 -12.76
N LEU A 105 7.55 -7.90 -11.45
CA LEU A 105 7.69 -9.26 -10.91
C LEU A 105 6.40 -10.07 -11.09
N CYS A 106 5.23 -9.45 -10.89
CA CYS A 106 3.95 -10.11 -11.11
C CYS A 106 3.72 -10.49 -12.57
N LEU A 107 4.03 -9.58 -13.51
CA LEU A 107 3.91 -9.84 -14.94
C LEU A 107 4.92 -10.90 -15.42
N LEU A 108 6.15 -10.89 -14.89
CA LEU A 108 7.16 -11.89 -15.19
C LEU A 108 6.73 -13.28 -14.68
N ALA A 109 6.22 -13.37 -13.46
CA ALA A 109 5.70 -14.63 -12.89
C ALA A 109 4.52 -15.16 -13.72
N LEU A 110 3.63 -14.27 -14.17
CA LEU A 110 2.50 -14.62 -15.03
C LEU A 110 2.98 -15.16 -16.38
N PHE A 111 3.93 -14.48 -17.01
CA PHE A 111 4.51 -14.89 -18.28
C PHE A 111 5.15 -16.27 -18.21
N LEU A 112 5.92 -16.54 -17.15
CA LEU A 112 6.56 -17.84 -16.92
C LEU A 112 5.53 -18.95 -16.65
N ALA A 113 4.45 -18.65 -15.91
CA ALA A 113 3.37 -19.61 -15.67
C ALA A 113 2.62 -20.00 -16.96
N LEU A 114 2.42 -19.03 -17.87
CA LEU A 114 1.79 -19.26 -19.17
C LEU A 114 2.66 -20.12 -20.10
N ILE A 115 3.97 -19.88 -20.15
CA ILE A 115 4.90 -20.66 -20.98
C ILE A 115 5.13 -22.06 -20.42
N GLY A 116 5.19 -22.20 -19.09
CA GLY A 116 5.45 -23.47 -18.41
C GLY A 116 4.29 -24.48 -18.49
N GLY A 117 3.22 -24.19 -19.22
CA GLY A 117 2.09 -25.11 -19.41
C GLY A 117 1.30 -25.42 -18.14
N THR A 118 1.44 -24.61 -17.08
CA THR A 118 0.71 -24.77 -15.81
C THR A 118 -0.74 -24.27 -15.91
N ALA A 119 -1.46 -24.73 -16.94
CA ALA A 119 -2.80 -24.29 -17.34
C ALA A 119 -3.94 -25.00 -16.57
N ASP A 120 -3.64 -25.63 -15.43
CA ASP A 120 -4.67 -26.16 -14.55
C ASP A 120 -5.38 -25.02 -13.80
N TRP A 121 -6.51 -25.32 -13.15
CA TRP A 121 -7.30 -24.39 -12.32
C TRP A 121 -6.47 -23.53 -11.34
N PHE A 122 -5.32 -24.05 -10.90
CA PHE A 122 -4.34 -23.33 -10.08
C PHE A 122 -3.68 -22.15 -10.82
N GLY A 123 -3.34 -22.30 -12.10
CA GLY A 123 -2.77 -21.26 -12.96
C GLY A 123 -3.71 -20.09 -13.20
N HIS A 124 -5.02 -20.33 -13.29
CA HIS A 124 -6.02 -19.24 -13.41
C HIS A 124 -6.13 -18.40 -12.13
N ARG A 125 -6.08 -19.02 -10.95
CA ARG A 125 -6.13 -18.28 -9.66
C ARG A 125 -4.86 -17.49 -9.40
N VAL A 126 -3.72 -18.12 -9.62
CA VAL A 126 -2.41 -17.45 -9.46
C VAL A 126 -2.27 -16.35 -10.51
N GLY A 127 -2.63 -16.61 -11.76
CA GLY A 127 -2.61 -15.60 -12.83
C GLY A 127 -3.52 -14.41 -12.53
N GLY A 128 -4.75 -14.66 -12.06
CA GLY A 128 -5.65 -13.60 -11.62
C GLY A 128 -5.09 -12.76 -10.46
N ALA A 129 -4.45 -13.41 -9.47
CA ALA A 129 -3.80 -12.72 -8.37
C ALA A 129 -2.60 -11.87 -8.83
N LEU A 130 -1.80 -12.35 -9.78
CA LEU A 130 -0.66 -11.63 -10.34
C LEU A 130 -1.11 -10.43 -11.17
N VAL A 131 -2.12 -10.60 -12.03
CA VAL A 131 -2.71 -9.49 -12.80
C VAL A 131 -3.32 -8.45 -11.87
N GLY A 132 -4.12 -8.90 -10.89
CA GLY A 132 -4.71 -8.01 -9.88
C GLY A 132 -3.67 -7.26 -9.06
N GLY A 133 -2.59 -7.94 -8.66
CA GLY A 133 -1.45 -7.34 -7.96
C GLY A 133 -0.73 -6.29 -8.80
N ALA A 134 -0.44 -6.59 -10.08
CA ALA A 134 0.20 -5.65 -11.00
C ALA A 134 -0.67 -4.40 -11.25
N LEU A 135 -1.96 -4.58 -11.51
CA LEU A 135 -2.90 -3.47 -11.68
C LEU A 135 -3.04 -2.64 -10.40
N GLY A 136 -3.17 -3.30 -9.25
CA GLY A 136 -3.22 -2.63 -7.95
C GLY A 136 -1.97 -1.77 -7.70
N ALA A 137 -0.80 -2.30 -8.03
CA ALA A 137 0.45 -1.58 -7.89
C ALA A 137 0.54 -0.36 -8.82
N LEU A 138 0.09 -0.46 -10.08
CA LEU A 138 0.02 0.68 -10.99
C LEU A 138 -0.96 1.76 -10.51
N LEU A 139 -2.05 1.36 -9.85
CA LEU A 139 -3.05 2.29 -9.29
C LEU A 139 -2.62 2.94 -7.97
N THR A 140 -1.56 2.46 -7.31
CA THR A 140 -1.11 3.01 -6.02
C THR A 140 -0.75 4.49 -6.12
N TYR A 141 -0.14 4.93 -7.21
CA TYR A 141 0.26 6.33 -7.42
C TYR A 141 -0.89 7.32 -7.56
N PRO A 142 -1.84 7.14 -8.50
CA PRO A 142 -3.00 8.03 -8.58
C PRO A 142 -3.83 7.96 -7.29
N TRP A 143 -3.89 6.80 -6.64
CA TRP A 143 -4.52 6.64 -5.34
C TRP A 143 -3.85 7.47 -4.23
N TYR A 144 -2.51 7.41 -4.11
CA TYR A 144 -1.78 8.24 -3.14
C TYR A 144 -1.91 9.73 -3.43
N ALA A 145 -1.88 10.14 -4.70
CA ALA A 145 -2.11 11.55 -5.06
C ALA A 145 -3.52 12.02 -4.67
N LEU A 146 -4.54 11.17 -4.87
CA LEU A 146 -5.90 11.45 -4.45
C LEU A 146 -6.02 11.52 -2.92
N LEU A 147 -5.48 10.53 -2.21
CA LEU A 147 -5.49 10.50 -0.75
C LEU A 147 -4.77 11.72 -0.17
N ARG A 148 -3.63 12.11 -0.71
CA ARG A 148 -2.90 13.31 -0.31
C ARG A 148 -3.79 14.56 -0.35
N LYS A 149 -4.51 14.77 -1.45
CA LYS A 149 -5.50 15.86 -1.57
C LYS A 149 -6.64 15.75 -0.54
N ARG A 150 -7.06 14.53 -0.18
CA ARG A 150 -8.08 14.32 0.86
C ARG A 150 -7.54 14.60 2.26
N MET A 151 -6.30 14.19 2.57
CA MET A 151 -5.65 14.51 3.84
C MET A 151 -5.53 16.02 4.02
N GLN A 152 -5.08 16.74 2.98
CA GLN A 152 -4.99 18.20 3.02
C GLN A 152 -6.35 18.85 3.29
N ARG A 153 -7.40 18.44 2.57
CA ARG A 153 -8.77 18.93 2.84
C ARG A 153 -9.26 18.62 4.24
N CYS A 154 -8.88 17.47 4.80
CA CYS A 154 -9.20 17.14 6.20
C CYS A 154 -8.49 18.09 7.16
N ILE A 155 -7.22 18.42 6.91
CA ILE A 155 -6.46 19.37 7.73
C ILE A 155 -7.15 20.74 7.68
N ASP A 156 -7.43 21.23 6.48
CA ASP A 156 -8.03 22.54 6.27
C ASP A 156 -9.45 22.66 6.86
N ALA A 157 -10.21 21.57 6.87
CA ALA A 157 -11.58 21.55 7.39
C ALA A 157 -11.70 21.41 8.92
N ASN A 158 -10.59 21.10 9.62
CA ASN A 158 -10.57 20.88 11.07
C ASN A 158 -9.60 21.81 11.81
N ARG A 159 -8.95 22.73 11.11
CA ARG A 159 -8.17 23.85 11.66
C ARG A 159 -9.05 25.08 11.75
#